data_AF-A0A3C0ZEY6-F1
#
_entry.id   AF-A0A3C0ZEY6-F1
#
_cell.length_a   1.000
_cell.length_b   1.000
_cell.length_c   1.000
_cell.angle_alpha   90.00
_cell.angle_beta   90.00
_cell.angle_gamma   90.00
#
_symmetry.space_group_name_H-M   'P 1'
#
loop_
_entity.id
_entity.type
_entity.pdbx_description
1 polymer ?
#
loop_
_entity_poly.entity_id
_entity_poly.type
_entity_poly.pdbx_seq_one_letter_code
_entity_poly.pdbx_strand_id
1 'polypeptide(L)'
;MNLNVIFLIKLSMVGGLILFLNQSCSKDSATIESPNKGVINLENKIEVVKFFAYALNVSEREIKYDSLSQELFIPNTIVREKYSRVEKEYNNANIYKAQNNIK
;
A
#
# COMPACT_ATOMS: atom_id res chain seq x y z
N MET A 1 19.06 -41.58 11.47
CA MET A 1 18.21 -40.47 11.96
C MET A 1 16.77 -40.84 11.70
N ASN A 2 15.92 -40.90 12.73
CA ASN A 2 14.61 -41.54 12.67
C ASN A 2 13.60 -40.63 11.94
N LEU A 3 12.97 -41.09 10.85
CA LEU A 3 12.09 -40.27 9.99
C LEU A 3 10.96 -39.59 10.78
N ASN A 4 10.49 -40.24 11.85
CA ASN A 4 9.43 -39.73 12.72
C ASN A 4 9.82 -38.43 13.45
N VAL A 5 11.10 -38.25 13.77
CA VAL A 5 11.59 -37.02 14.43
C VAL A 5 11.60 -35.84 13.47
N ILE A 6 11.92 -36.08 12.19
CA ILE A 6 11.91 -35.05 11.15
C ILE A 6 10.48 -34.57 10.88
N PHE A 7 9.51 -35.49 10.90
CA PHE A 7 8.10 -35.16 10.69
C PHE A 7 7.53 -34.30 11.83
N LEU A 8 7.86 -34.62 13.08
CA LEU A 8 7.46 -33.84 14.26
C LEU A 8 7.99 -32.40 14.23
N ILE A 9 9.25 -32.22 13.81
CA ILE A 9 9.86 -30.88 13.69
C ILE A 9 9.17 -30.06 12.58
N LYS A 10 8.86 -30.67 11.43
CA LYS A 10 8.16 -29.97 10.34
C LYS A 10 6.72 -29.61 10.70
N LEU A 11 6.02 -30.44 11.46
CA LEU A 11 4.64 -30.18 11.87
C LEU A 11 4.54 -28.98 12.84
N SER A 12 5.54 -28.81 13.73
CA SER A 12 5.64 -27.66 14.64
C SER A 12 5.81 -26.33 13.90
N MET A 13 6.60 -26.31 12.81
CA MET A 13 6.84 -25.08 12.03
C MET A 13 5.60 -24.63 11.25
N VAL A 14 4.75 -25.56 10.79
CA VAL A 14 3.51 -25.22 10.07
C VAL A 14 2.44 -24.68 11.01
N GLY A 15 2.33 -25.23 12.23
CA GLY A 15 1.38 -24.75 13.24
C GLY A 15 1.64 -23.29 13.68
N GLY A 16 2.91 -22.89 13.78
CA GLY A 16 3.28 -21.50 14.11
C GLY A 16 2.89 -20.49 13.03
N LEU A 17 2.97 -20.88 11.75
CA LEU A 17 2.61 -20.00 10.62
C LEU A 17 1.11 -19.70 10.56
N ILE A 18 0.27 -20.66 10.95
CA ILE A 18 -1.19 -20.52 10.98
C ILE A 18 -1.64 -19.59 12.12
N LEU A 19 -0.92 -19.57 13.26
CA LEU A 19 -1.19 -18.63 14.36
C LEU A 19 -0.80 -17.19 14.00
N PHE A 20 0.27 -16.97 13.23
CA PHE A 20 0.67 -15.64 12.75
C PHE A 20 -0.29 -15.06 11.68
N LEU A 21 -0.84 -15.91 10.82
CA LEU A 21 -1.81 -15.47 9.80
C LEU A 21 -3.18 -15.08 10.40
N ASN A 22 -3.61 -15.74 11.49
CA ASN A 22 -4.87 -15.41 12.14
C ASN A 22 -4.83 -14.13 13.01
N GLN A 23 -3.65 -13.69 13.47
CA GLN A 23 -3.53 -12.42 14.19
C GLN A 23 -3.43 -11.20 13.26
N SER A 24 -3.01 -11.38 12.01
CA SER A 24 -2.92 -10.27 11.04
C SER A 24 -4.26 -9.86 10.41
N CYS A 25 -5.38 -10.49 10.81
CA CYS A 25 -6.70 -10.21 10.25
C CYS A 25 -7.78 -9.92 11.32
N SER A 26 -7.38 -9.36 12.47
CA SER A 26 -8.35 -8.91 13.49
C SER A 26 -8.28 -7.40 13.72
N LYS A 27 -9.35 -6.74 13.25
CA LYS A 27 -9.92 -5.46 13.71
C LYS A 27 -9.10 -4.20 13.45
N ASP A 28 -9.42 -3.59 12.31
CA ASP A 28 -9.95 -2.22 12.31
C ASP A 28 -11.22 -2.21 11.45
N SER A 29 -12.32 -2.66 12.03
CA SER A 29 -13.66 -2.46 11.47
C SER A 29 -14.50 -1.70 12.48
N ALA A 30 -15.04 -0.58 12.00
CA ALA A 30 -16.10 0.26 12.57
C ALA A 30 -15.66 1.38 13.53
N THR A 31 -15.51 2.59 12.97
CA THR A 31 -16.05 3.80 13.59
C THR A 31 -16.68 4.68 12.51
N ILE A 32 -18.01 4.56 12.41
CA ILE A 32 -19.01 5.64 12.32
C ILE A 32 -18.80 6.73 11.25
N GLU A 33 -19.72 6.69 10.29
CA GLU A 33 -20.24 7.76 9.44
C GLU A 33 -19.74 9.20 9.74
N SER A 34 -19.16 9.83 8.72
CA SER A 34 -19.32 11.27 8.53
C SER A 34 -19.92 11.51 7.14
N PRO A 35 -21.22 11.83 7.04
CA PRO A 35 -21.88 12.22 5.81
C PRO A 35 -21.54 13.70 5.56
N ASN A 36 -20.28 13.97 5.28
CA ASN A 36 -19.81 15.24 4.73
C ASN A 36 -18.46 14.99 4.07
N LYS A 37 -18.45 14.17 3.01
CA LYS A 37 -17.34 14.16 2.04
C LYS A 37 -17.42 15.47 1.24
N GLY A 38 -17.04 16.56 1.91
CA GLY A 38 -16.49 17.70 1.21
C GLY A 38 -15.37 17.18 0.31
N VAL A 39 -15.35 17.66 -0.93
CA VAL A 39 -14.30 17.38 -1.91
C VAL A 39 -12.95 17.52 -1.18
N ILE A 40 -12.28 16.40 -0.92
CA ILE A 40 -10.99 16.40 -0.24
C ILE A 40 -10.04 17.14 -1.17
N ASN A 41 -9.61 18.33 -0.76
CA ASN A 41 -8.64 19.10 -1.50
C ASN A 41 -7.28 18.44 -1.30
N LEU A 42 -6.85 17.67 -2.30
CA LEU A 42 -5.61 16.89 -2.27
C LEU A 42 -4.43 17.83 -2.57
N GLU A 43 -3.88 18.42 -1.53
CA GLU A 43 -2.86 19.48 -1.57
C GLU A 43 -1.62 19.12 -2.42
N ASN A 44 -1.30 17.81 -2.57
CA ASN A 44 -0.14 17.31 -3.32
C ASN A 44 -0.47 16.38 -4.50
N LYS A 45 -1.72 16.38 -4.98
CA LYS A 45 -2.19 15.40 -5.98
C LYS A 45 -1.30 15.29 -7.21
N ILE A 46 -0.83 16.42 -7.73
CA ILE A 46 -0.04 16.47 -8.97
C ILE A 46 1.27 15.72 -8.77
N GLU A 47 2.04 16.04 -7.73
CA GLU A 47 3.35 15.44 -7.48
C GLU A 47 3.27 13.94 -7.14
N VAL A 48 2.22 13.52 -6.42
CA VAL A 48 1.96 12.10 -6.15
C VAL A 48 1.68 11.33 -7.45
N VAL A 49 0.92 11.92 -8.38
CA VAL A 49 0.68 11.33 -9.71
C VAL A 49 1.97 11.23 -10.51
N LYS A 50 2.83 12.26 -10.48
CA LYS A 50 4.14 12.21 -11.17
C LYS A 50 5.03 11.11 -10.63
N PHE A 51 5.11 11.01 -9.31
CA PHE A 51 5.87 9.96 -8.63
C PHE A 51 5.38 8.56 -9.03
N PHE A 52 4.06 8.35 -9.05
CA PHE A 52 3.48 7.08 -9.45
C PHE A 52 3.75 6.73 -10.91
N ALA A 53 3.58 7.71 -11.82
CA ALA A 53 3.87 7.54 -13.23
C ALA A 53 5.35 7.20 -13.48
N TYR A 54 6.25 7.88 -12.76
CA TYR A 54 7.68 7.60 -12.79
C TYR A 54 8.02 6.19 -12.31
N ALA A 55 7.45 5.76 -11.17
CA ALA A 55 7.65 4.42 -10.62
C ALA A 55 7.19 3.31 -11.58
N LEU A 56 6.14 3.59 -12.37
CA LEU A 56 5.59 2.67 -13.36
C LEU A 56 6.20 2.82 -14.76
N ASN A 57 7.09 3.80 -14.96
CA ASN A 57 7.68 4.14 -16.25
C ASN A 57 6.64 4.42 -17.36
N VAL A 58 5.59 5.18 -17.03
CA VAL A 58 4.52 5.60 -17.95
C VAL A 58 4.34 7.11 -17.96
N SER A 59 3.55 7.65 -18.89
CA SER A 59 3.21 9.07 -18.88
C SER A 59 2.23 9.42 -17.75
N GLU A 60 2.42 10.57 -17.11
CA GLU A 60 1.48 11.12 -16.11
C GLU A 60 0.04 11.26 -16.64
N ARG A 61 -0.12 11.47 -17.96
CA ARG A 61 -1.42 11.63 -18.63
C ARG A 61 -2.23 10.33 -18.67
N GLU A 62 -1.54 9.20 -18.60
CA GLU A 62 -2.13 7.86 -18.61
C GLU A 62 -2.70 7.49 -17.25
N ILE A 63 -2.18 8.08 -16.16
CA ILE A 63 -2.72 7.87 -14.82
C ILE A 63 -4.06 8.57 -14.67
N LYS A 64 -5.07 7.82 -14.20
CA LYS A 64 -6.37 8.34 -13.81
C LYS A 64 -6.56 8.21 -12.31
N TYR A 65 -7.34 9.12 -11.75
CA TYR A 65 -7.75 9.11 -10.35
C TYR A 65 -9.26 8.91 -10.29
N ASP A 66 -9.69 7.86 -9.61
CA ASP A 66 -11.09 7.65 -9.28
C ASP A 66 -11.39 8.22 -7.89
N SER A 67 -12.20 9.28 -7.85
CA SER A 67 -12.55 9.98 -6.62
C SER A 67 -13.42 9.16 -5.65
N LEU A 68 -14.17 8.17 -6.15
CA LEU A 68 -15.05 7.35 -5.31
C LEU A 68 -14.25 6.32 -4.51
N SER A 69 -13.41 5.55 -5.20
CA SER A 69 -12.51 4.56 -4.61
C SER A 69 -11.23 5.15 -4.03
N GLN A 70 -10.89 6.40 -4.39
CA GLN A 70 -9.65 7.09 -4.03
C GLN A 70 -8.40 6.35 -4.53
N GLU A 71 -8.46 5.87 -5.77
CA GLU A 71 -7.39 5.05 -6.37
C GLU A 71 -6.79 5.73 -7.61
N LEU A 72 -5.48 5.54 -7.76
CA LEU A 72 -4.72 5.84 -8.97
C LEU A 72 -4.60 4.58 -9.81
N PHE A 73 -4.85 4.67 -11.10
CA PHE A 73 -4.80 3.51 -12.00
C PHE A 73 -4.42 3.89 -13.42
N ILE A 74 -3.94 2.90 -14.18
CA ILE A 74 -3.77 3.02 -15.63
C ILE A 74 -4.96 2.32 -16.31
N PRO A 75 -5.73 3.00 -17.17
CA PRO A 75 -6.83 2.39 -17.91
C PRO A 75 -6.40 1.14 -18.68
N ASN A 76 -7.28 0.14 -18.76
CA ASN A 76 -7.04 -1.13 -19.47
C ASN A 76 -5.84 -1.94 -18.94
N THR A 77 -5.42 -1.70 -17.70
CA THR A 77 -4.41 -2.51 -17.01
C THR A 77 -4.95 -3.01 -15.67
N ILE A 78 -4.22 -3.95 -15.07
CA ILE A 78 -4.47 -4.41 -13.70
C ILE A 78 -3.90 -3.46 -12.63
N VAL A 79 -3.15 -2.42 -13.04
CA VAL A 79 -2.44 -1.55 -12.11
C VAL A 79 -3.40 -0.52 -11.52
N ARG A 80 -3.63 -0.65 -10.21
CA ARG A 80 -4.53 0.19 -9.43
C ARG A 80 -4.01 0.20 -8.00
N GLU A 81 -3.84 1.39 -7.43
CA GLU A 81 -3.32 1.55 -6.06
C GLU A 81 -4.06 2.69 -5.34
N LYS A 82 -4.26 2.55 -4.04
CA LYS A 82 -4.89 3.60 -3.22
C LYS A 82 -4.00 4.84 -3.17
N TYR A 83 -4.58 6.01 -3.43
CA TYR A 83 -3.88 7.29 -3.43
C TYR A 83 -3.12 7.53 -2.12
N SER A 84 -3.74 7.23 -0.97
CA SER A 84 -3.12 7.40 0.35
C SER A 84 -1.84 6.60 0.54
N ARG A 85 -1.74 5.43 -0.09
CA ARG A 85 -0.51 4.62 -0.04
C ARG A 85 0.59 5.25 -0.88
N VAL A 86 0.26 5.63 -2.12
CA VAL A 86 1.21 6.27 -3.04
C VAL A 86 1.71 7.60 -2.47
N GLU A 87 0.83 8.38 -1.84
CA GLU A 87 1.19 9.62 -1.15
C GLU A 87 2.14 9.39 0.02
N LYS A 88 1.93 8.32 0.80
CA LYS A 88 2.85 7.92 1.87
C LYS A 88 4.23 7.54 1.31
N GLU A 89 4.28 6.81 0.21
CA GLU A 89 5.53 6.43 -0.45
C GLU A 89 6.27 7.65 -1.02
N TYR A 90 5.55 8.59 -1.65
CA TYR A 90 6.09 9.87 -2.10
C TYR A 90 6.70 10.68 -0.95
N ASN A 91 5.95 10.83 0.15
CA ASN A 91 6.43 11.57 1.32
C ASN A 91 7.67 10.93 1.93
N ASN A 92 7.68 9.59 2.04
CA ASN A 92 8.84 8.86 2.52
C ASN A 92 10.07 9.08 1.60
N ALA A 93 9.90 8.97 0.28
CA ALA A 93 10.98 9.20 -0.68
C ALA A 93 11.56 10.63 -0.56
N ASN A 94 10.72 11.63 -0.33
CA ASN A 94 11.15 13.01 -0.10
C ASN A 94 11.88 13.20 1.23
N ILE A 95 11.46 12.54 2.32
CA ILE A 95 12.17 12.55 3.60
C ILE A 95 13.59 11.99 3.41
N TYR A 96 13.73 10.85 2.73
CA TYR A 96 15.04 10.27 2.43
C TYR A 96 15.92 11.20 1.58
N LYS A 97 15.33 11.89 0.60
CA LYS A 97 16.06 12.89 -0.22
C LYS A 97 16.51 14.09 0.61
N ALA A 98 15.68 14.58 1.52
CA ALA A 98 16.03 15.69 2.40
C ALA A 98 17.17 15.33 3.36
N GLN A 99 17.13 14.14 3.97
CA GLN A 99 18.19 13.64 4.87
C GLN A 99 19.54 13.50 4.15
N ASN A 100 19.54 13.01 2.91
CA ASN A 100 20.77 12.86 2.11
C ASN A 100 21.32 14.18 1.54
N ASN A 101 20.54 15.27 1.56
CA ASN A 101 20.95 16.60 1.12
C ASN A 101 21.44 17.50 2.28
N ILE A 102 21.36 17.05 3.53
CA ILE A 102 21.99 17.72 4.67
C ILE A 102 23.45 17.25 4.70
N LYS A 103 24.36 18.03 4.10
CA LYS A 103 25.82 17.89 4.23
C LYS A 103 26.38 18.96 5.14
#